data_AF-A0A946YXR7-F1
#
_entry.id   AF-A0A946YXR7-F1
#
_cell.length_a   1.000
_cell.length_b   1.000
_cell.length_c   1.000
_cell.angle_alpha   90.00
_cell.angle_beta   90.00
_cell.angle_gamma   90.00
#
_symmetry.space_group_name_H-M   'P 1'
#
loop_
_entity.id
_entity.type
_entity.pdbx_description
1 polymer ?
#
loop_
_entity_poly.entity_id
_entity_poly.type
_entity_poly.pdbx_seq_one_letter_code
_entity_poly.pdbx_strand_id
1 'polypeptide(L)'
;MSTVTTPTKTAGKLGTFSGVFTPSILTILGIILFLRTGFVVGNAGLMRALLLIGIANLVSILTTFSLAAISTNIEVKGGGDYYLISRTLGVEFGGAIGIVLFLAQSVSIAFYAIGFGEAVVSLFDVDSAWVTQLVAAAAVAALFVLAWAGADVASRFQFVVMAFLFAALGSFYFGAFQGADSAILQSGLSAPPGALGFWVVFAIFFPAVTGFT
;
A
#
# COMPACT_ATOMS: atom_id res chain seq x y z
N MET A 1 53.22 19.49 -2.07
CA MET A 1 52.30 18.85 -3.03
C MET A 1 51.02 18.53 -2.28
N SER A 2 50.12 19.51 -2.20
CA SER A 2 48.86 19.42 -1.45
C SER A 2 47.84 18.64 -2.28
N THR A 3 47.49 17.44 -1.83
CA THR A 3 46.43 16.62 -2.41
C THR A 3 45.10 17.33 -2.22
N VAL A 4 44.59 17.91 -3.32
CA VAL A 4 43.22 18.38 -3.42
C VAL A 4 42.31 17.16 -3.28
N THR A 5 41.68 16.98 -2.12
CA THR A 5 40.60 16.02 -1.95
C THR A 5 39.38 16.55 -2.70
N THR A 6 39.16 16.03 -3.90
CA THR A 6 37.90 16.21 -4.64
C THR A 6 36.75 15.81 -3.69
N PRO A 7 35.70 16.63 -3.50
CA PRO A 7 34.58 16.23 -2.69
C PRO A 7 33.90 15.07 -3.39
N THR A 8 34.02 13.87 -2.82
CA THR A 8 33.29 12.69 -3.25
C THR A 8 31.81 13.03 -3.19
N LYS A 9 31.17 13.18 -4.35
CA LYS A 9 29.73 13.42 -4.50
C LYS A 9 29.01 12.45 -3.57
N THR A 10 28.45 12.99 -2.47
CA THR A 10 27.75 12.18 -1.47
C THR A 10 26.66 11.44 -2.22
N ALA A 11 26.81 10.12 -2.37
CA ALA A 11 25.76 9.27 -2.91
C ALA A 11 24.50 9.57 -2.07
N GLY A 12 23.46 10.06 -2.73
CA GLY A 12 22.30 10.66 -2.07
C GLY A 12 21.64 9.66 -1.13
N LYS A 13 21.92 9.77 0.16
CA LYS A 13 21.23 8.96 1.17
C LYS A 13 19.83 9.54 1.35
N LEU A 14 18.81 8.70 1.22
CA LEU A 14 17.44 9.09 1.52
C LEU A 14 17.31 9.30 3.04
N GLY A 15 16.71 10.42 3.46
CA GLY A 15 16.38 10.67 4.87
C GLY A 15 15.13 9.91 5.32
N THR A 16 14.85 9.85 6.63
CA THR A 16 13.71 9.10 7.20
C THR A 16 12.36 9.46 6.58
N PHE A 17 12.12 10.74 6.30
CA PHE A 17 10.86 11.17 5.69
C PHE A 17 10.72 10.69 4.25
N SER A 18 11.70 11.00 3.40
CA SER A 18 11.67 10.66 1.97
C SER A 18 11.90 9.18 1.67
N GLY A 19 12.62 8.48 2.54
CA GLY A 19 13.07 7.10 2.33
C GLY A 19 12.26 6.05 3.07
N VAL A 20 11.51 6.42 4.10
CA VAL A 20 10.70 5.47 4.90
C VAL A 20 9.25 5.96 4.96
N PHE A 21 9.00 7.11 5.57
CA PHE A 21 7.63 7.58 5.84
C PHE A 21 6.79 7.78 4.57
N THR A 22 7.31 8.49 3.56
CA THR A 22 6.59 8.76 2.31
C THR A 22 6.27 7.46 1.55
N PRO A 23 7.24 6.54 1.31
CA PRO A 23 6.93 5.23 0.76
C PRO A 23 5.88 4.46 1.56
N SER A 24 6.02 4.35 2.89
CA SER A 24 5.10 3.56 3.72
C SER A 24 3.68 4.09 3.72
N ILE A 25 3.47 5.41 3.67
CA ILE A 25 2.12 5.98 3.56
C ILE A 25 1.53 5.70 2.18
N LEU A 26 2.32 5.83 1.12
CA LEU A 26 1.87 5.60 -0.25
C LEU A 26 1.49 4.13 -0.51
N THR A 27 2.15 3.19 0.15
CA THR A 27 1.85 1.76 0.03
C THR A 27 0.61 1.35 0.83
N ILE A 28 0.31 2.02 1.94
CA ILE A 28 -0.90 1.79 2.74
C ILE A 28 -2.11 2.48 2.11
N LEU A 29 -1.97 3.74 1.68
CA LEU A 29 -3.03 4.52 1.05
C LEU A 29 -3.16 4.15 -0.43
N GLY A 30 -3.52 2.89 -0.67
CA GLY A 30 -3.66 2.33 -2.00
C GLY A 30 -5.08 2.33 -2.53
N ILE A 31 -5.27 1.54 -3.59
CA ILE A 31 -6.54 1.47 -4.32
C ILE A 31 -7.71 0.91 -3.50
N ILE A 32 -7.43 0.09 -2.49
CA ILE A 32 -8.47 -0.50 -1.63
C ILE A 32 -9.20 0.60 -0.86
N LEU A 33 -8.48 1.64 -0.45
CA LEU A 33 -9.07 2.79 0.22
C LEU A 33 -10.18 3.43 -0.62
N PHE A 34 -9.94 3.63 -1.92
CA PHE A 34 -10.87 4.30 -2.82
C PHE A 34 -11.92 3.37 -3.44
N LEU A 35 -11.52 2.19 -3.93
CA LEU A 35 -12.42 1.31 -4.68
C LEU A 35 -13.15 0.27 -3.83
N ARG A 36 -12.63 -0.07 -2.64
CA ARG A 36 -13.12 -1.21 -1.87
C ARG A 36 -13.66 -0.85 -0.49
N THR A 37 -13.27 0.27 0.11
CA THR A 37 -13.83 0.70 1.41
C THR A 37 -15.35 0.85 1.36
N GLY A 38 -15.90 1.46 0.30
CA GLY A 38 -17.35 1.58 0.12
C GLY A 38 -18.05 0.22 0.04
N PHE A 39 -17.46 -0.73 -0.70
CA PHE A 39 -17.97 -2.11 -0.78
C PHE A 39 -17.93 -2.82 0.58
N VAL A 40 -16.85 -2.65 1.35
CA VAL A 40 -16.66 -3.24 2.69
C VAL A 40 -17.71 -2.70 3.65
N VAL A 41 -17.91 -1.38 3.70
CA VAL A 41 -18.93 -0.75 4.54
C VAL A 41 -20.33 -1.17 4.09
N GLY A 42 -20.59 -1.23 2.78
CA GLY A 42 -21.89 -1.63 2.24
C GLY A 42 -22.26 -3.09 2.53
N ASN A 43 -21.28 -4.00 2.56
CA ASN A 43 -21.52 -5.41 2.90
C ASN A 43 -21.54 -5.66 4.41
N ALA A 44 -20.57 -5.14 5.15
CA ALA A 44 -20.44 -5.43 6.58
C ALA A 44 -21.39 -4.57 7.45
N GLY A 45 -21.84 -3.42 6.95
CA GLY A 45 -22.38 -2.34 7.77
C GLY A 45 -21.27 -1.59 8.52
N LEU A 46 -21.54 -0.35 8.90
CA LEU A 46 -20.56 0.57 9.49
C LEU A 46 -19.89 -0.01 10.74
N MET A 47 -20.66 -0.56 11.68
CA MET A 47 -20.12 -1.06 12.94
C MET A 47 -19.16 -2.24 12.76
N ARG A 48 -19.52 -3.19 11.89
CA ARG A 48 -18.66 -4.35 11.60
C ARG A 48 -17.47 -3.95 10.74
N ALA A 49 -17.63 -3.01 9.81
CA ALA A 49 -16.53 -2.48 9.03
C ALA A 49 -15.48 -1.80 9.92
N LEU A 50 -15.90 -0.99 10.91
CA LEU A 50 -14.99 -0.38 11.89
C LEU A 50 -14.26 -1.44 12.72
N LEU A 51 -14.95 -2.49 13.18
CA LEU A 51 -14.31 -3.61 13.88
C LEU A 51 -13.25 -4.30 13.02
N LEU A 52 -13.59 -4.54 11.74
CA LEU A 52 -12.75 -5.21 10.76
C LEU A 52 -11.48 -4.40 10.46
N ILE A 53 -11.62 -3.08 10.29
CA ILE A 53 -10.51 -2.12 10.18
C ILE A 53 -9.67 -2.11 11.46
N GLY A 54 -10.30 -2.14 12.63
CA GLY A 54 -9.62 -2.16 13.92
C GLY A 54 -8.75 -3.41 14.11
N ILE A 55 -9.27 -4.60 13.77
CA ILE A 55 -8.52 -5.85 13.82
C ILE A 55 -7.36 -5.84 12.83
N ALA A 56 -7.60 -5.39 11.59
CA ALA A 56 -6.57 -5.32 10.56
C ALA A 56 -5.41 -4.39 10.99
N ASN A 57 -5.73 -3.21 11.53
CA ASN A 57 -4.73 -2.29 12.06
C ASN A 57 -4.00 -2.83 13.29
N LEU A 58 -4.68 -3.57 14.18
CA LEU A 58 -4.04 -4.20 15.32
C LEU A 58 -2.95 -5.19 14.88
N VAL A 59 -3.25 -6.02 13.88
CA VAL A 59 -2.26 -6.95 13.30
C VAL A 59 -1.07 -6.16 12.73
N SER A 60 -1.33 -5.12 11.93
CA SER A 60 -0.29 -4.26 11.34
C SER A 60 0.60 -3.58 12.40
N ILE A 61 0.02 -3.06 13.47
CA ILE A 61 0.74 -2.44 14.59
C ILE A 61 1.65 -3.46 15.30
N LEU A 62 1.13 -4.66 15.61
CA LEU A 62 1.91 -5.72 16.27
C LEU A 62 3.08 -6.19 15.39
N THR A 63 2.86 -6.33 14.08
CA THR A 63 3.93 -6.66 13.13
C THR A 63 4.97 -5.55 13.04
N THR A 64 4.55 -4.29 12.99
CA THR A 64 5.45 -3.13 12.95
C THR A 64 6.30 -3.03 14.22
N PHE A 65 5.75 -3.31 15.41
CA PHE A 65 6.53 -3.38 16.65
C PHE A 65 7.59 -4.49 16.61
N SER A 66 7.26 -5.63 16.03
CA SER A 66 8.20 -6.75 15.85
C SER A 66 9.33 -6.38 14.88
N LEU A 67 8.99 -5.74 13.74
CA LEU A 67 9.98 -5.24 12.79
C LEU A 67 10.87 -4.14 13.41
N ALA A 68 10.30 -3.25 14.21
CA ALA A 68 11.06 -2.23 14.94
C ALA A 68 12.10 -2.89 15.86
N ALA A 69 11.69 -3.88 16.67
CA ALA A 69 12.60 -4.62 17.54
C ALA A 69 13.74 -5.30 16.75
N ILE A 70 13.42 -5.95 15.62
CA ILE A 70 14.41 -6.57 14.72
C ILE A 70 15.40 -5.53 14.17
N SER A 71 14.90 -4.38 13.72
CA SER A 71 15.70 -3.31 13.12
C SER A 71 16.65 -2.64 14.13
N THR A 72 16.29 -2.63 15.42
CA THR A 72 17.10 -2.05 16.50
C THR A 72 18.14 -3.00 17.07
N ASN A 73 18.10 -4.29 16.71
CA ASN A 73 18.95 -5.32 17.32
C ASN A 73 20.37 -5.38 16.74
N ILE A 74 20.59 -4.89 15.52
CA ILE A 74 21.88 -4.99 14.82
C ILE A 74 22.25 -3.69 14.09
N GLU A 75 23.55 -3.42 13.97
CA GLU A 75 24.05 -2.30 13.16
C GLU A 75 23.95 -2.65 11.66
N VAL A 76 23.13 -1.88 10.93
CA VAL A 76 22.81 -2.14 9.53
C VAL A 76 23.91 -1.58 8.62
N LYS A 77 24.78 -2.43 8.09
CA LYS A 77 25.93 -2.04 7.26
C LYS A 77 25.63 -1.88 5.75
N GLY A 78 24.35 -1.80 5.40
CA GLY A 78 23.85 -1.75 4.01
C GLY A 78 23.18 -3.06 3.62
N GLY A 79 21.85 -3.02 3.51
CA GLY A 79 20.98 -4.16 3.19
C GLY A 79 19.52 -3.72 3.27
N GLY A 80 18.61 -4.59 2.81
CA GLY A 80 17.17 -4.41 2.97
C GLY A 80 16.59 -5.34 4.03
N ASP A 81 15.27 -5.52 4.01
CA ASP A 81 14.52 -6.25 5.04
C ASP A 81 14.99 -7.70 5.18
N TYR A 82 15.26 -8.37 4.06
CA TYR A 82 15.79 -9.74 4.08
C TYR A 82 17.13 -9.84 4.82
N TYR A 83 18.02 -8.86 4.62
CA TYR A 83 19.31 -8.84 5.30
C TYR A 83 19.14 -8.67 6.81
N LEU A 84 18.23 -7.78 7.23
CA LEU A 84 17.91 -7.54 8.64
C LEU A 84 17.31 -8.79 9.31
N ILE A 85 16.32 -9.41 8.67
CA ILE A 85 15.60 -10.56 9.23
C ILE A 85 16.53 -11.78 9.32
N SER A 86 17.27 -12.09 8.26
CA SER A 86 18.16 -13.27 8.23
C SER A 86 19.33 -13.17 9.24
N ARG A 87 19.83 -11.96 9.50
CA ARG A 87 20.89 -11.72 10.49
C ARG A 87 20.39 -11.75 11.94
N THR A 88 19.15 -11.32 12.17
CA THR A 88 18.58 -11.26 13.53
C THR A 88 17.91 -12.56 13.95
N LEU A 89 17.18 -13.23 13.05
CA LEU A 89 16.40 -14.45 13.36
C LEU A 89 17.07 -15.75 12.88
N GLY A 90 18.13 -15.66 12.08
CA GLY A 90 18.79 -16.81 11.48
C GLY A 90 18.36 -17.07 10.03
N VAL A 91 19.14 -17.89 9.34
CA VAL A 91 19.00 -18.10 7.89
C VAL A 91 17.74 -18.91 7.54
N GLU A 92 17.29 -19.84 8.38
CA GLU A 92 16.07 -20.61 8.11
C GLU A 92 14.83 -19.72 8.15
N PHE A 93 14.68 -18.89 9.20
CA PHE A 93 13.58 -17.94 9.32
C PHE A 93 13.67 -16.83 8.28
N GLY A 94 14.86 -16.30 8.03
CA GLY A 94 15.09 -15.29 6.99
C GLY A 94 14.69 -15.78 5.60
N GLY A 95 15.09 -17.01 5.23
CA GLY A 95 14.73 -17.63 3.96
C GLY A 95 13.23 -17.85 3.81
N ALA A 96 12.59 -18.44 4.83
CA ALA A 96 11.15 -18.70 4.81
C ALA A 96 10.33 -17.41 4.69
N ILE A 97 10.61 -16.40 5.52
CA ILE A 97 9.91 -15.11 5.49
C ILE A 97 10.21 -14.37 4.18
N GLY A 98 11.46 -14.39 3.71
CA GLY A 98 11.87 -13.71 2.47
C GLY A 98 11.12 -14.21 1.24
N ILE A 99 10.98 -15.53 1.07
CA ILE A 99 10.23 -16.11 -0.06
C ILE A 99 8.75 -15.73 0.01
N VAL A 100 8.15 -15.79 1.21
CA VAL A 100 6.73 -15.43 1.40
C VAL A 100 6.49 -13.95 1.08
N LEU A 101 7.34 -13.04 1.57
CA LEU A 101 7.24 -11.61 1.29
C LEU A 101 7.47 -11.30 -0.19
N PHE A 102 8.40 -11.98 -0.85
CA PHE A 102 8.63 -11.82 -2.29
C PHE A 102 7.40 -12.19 -3.12
N LEU A 103 6.78 -13.34 -2.81
CA LEU A 103 5.55 -13.79 -3.49
C LEU A 103 4.38 -12.85 -3.18
N ALA A 104 4.22 -12.45 -1.91
CA ALA A 104 3.19 -11.50 -1.51
C ALA A 104 3.33 -10.17 -2.26
N GLN A 105 4.55 -9.63 -2.37
CA GLN A 105 4.79 -8.39 -3.10
C GLN A 105 4.54 -8.55 -4.61
N SER A 106 4.90 -9.69 -5.20
CA SER A 106 4.64 -9.98 -6.61
C SER A 106 3.15 -10.03 -6.94
N VAL A 107 2.36 -10.71 -6.09
CA VAL A 107 0.89 -10.75 -6.22
C VAL A 107 0.27 -9.38 -5.95
N SER A 108 0.82 -8.62 -4.99
CA SER A 108 0.38 -7.27 -4.66
C SER A 108 0.52 -6.31 -5.86
N ILE A 109 1.64 -6.37 -6.60
CA ILE A 109 1.83 -5.58 -7.83
C ILE A 109 0.73 -5.89 -8.85
N ALA A 110 0.44 -7.18 -9.08
CA ALA A 110 -0.63 -7.59 -10.00
C ALA A 110 -2.01 -7.11 -9.52
N PHE A 111 -2.30 -7.23 -8.22
CA PHE A 111 -3.54 -6.76 -7.61
C PHE A 111 -3.74 -5.25 -7.79
N TYR A 112 -2.72 -4.44 -7.49
CA TYR A 112 -2.78 -2.99 -7.67
C TYR A 112 -2.91 -2.59 -9.15
N ALA A 113 -2.23 -3.29 -10.07
CA ALA A 113 -2.33 -3.03 -11.50
C ALA A 113 -3.74 -3.34 -12.05
N ILE A 114 -4.36 -4.44 -11.62
CA ILE A 114 -5.73 -4.78 -12.01
C ILE A 114 -6.72 -3.74 -11.48
N GLY A 115 -6.59 -3.34 -10.21
CA GLY A 115 -7.43 -2.28 -9.66
C GLY A 115 -7.27 -0.97 -10.43
N PHE A 116 -6.04 -0.60 -10.82
CA PHE A 116 -5.81 0.57 -11.66
C PHE A 116 -6.51 0.43 -13.02
N GLY A 117 -6.45 -0.76 -13.62
CA GLY A 117 -7.20 -1.09 -14.82
C GLY A 117 -8.71 -0.85 -14.66
N GLU A 118 -9.31 -1.33 -13.57
CA GLU A 118 -10.74 -1.10 -13.26
C GLU A 118 -11.07 0.40 -13.15
N ALA A 119 -10.23 1.16 -12.45
CA ALA A 119 -10.39 2.60 -12.29
C ALA A 119 -10.29 3.34 -13.64
N VAL A 120 -9.37 2.98 -14.51
CA VAL A 120 -9.23 3.61 -15.83
C VAL A 120 -10.40 3.25 -16.74
N VAL A 121 -10.76 1.98 -16.80
CA VAL A 121 -11.81 1.48 -17.68
C VAL A 121 -13.19 2.06 -17.31
N SER A 122 -13.46 2.23 -16.01
CA SER A 122 -14.66 2.92 -15.53
C SER A 122 -14.72 4.41 -15.90
N LEU A 123 -13.60 5.10 -16.13
CA LEU A 123 -13.61 6.49 -16.62
C LEU A 123 -14.11 6.60 -18.07
N PHE A 124 -13.98 5.53 -18.85
CA PHE A 124 -14.40 5.49 -20.25
C PHE A 124 -15.72 4.74 -20.47
N ASP A 125 -16.40 4.33 -19.38
CA ASP A 125 -17.67 3.58 -19.42
C ASP A 125 -17.60 2.30 -20.28
N VAL A 126 -16.43 1.65 -20.29
CA VAL A 126 -16.22 0.39 -21.00
C VAL A 126 -16.38 -0.76 -20.01
N ASP A 127 -17.29 -1.70 -20.25
CA ASP A 127 -17.41 -2.89 -19.39
C ASP A 127 -16.80 -4.11 -20.08
N SER A 128 -15.47 -4.24 -20.02
CA SER A 128 -14.75 -5.35 -20.64
C SER A 128 -13.54 -5.79 -19.81
N ALA A 129 -13.62 -7.00 -19.27
CA ALA A 129 -12.52 -7.62 -18.52
C ALA A 129 -11.21 -7.71 -19.32
N TRP A 130 -11.31 -7.92 -20.64
CA TRP A 130 -10.15 -7.96 -21.52
C TRP A 130 -9.43 -6.60 -21.57
N VAL A 131 -10.19 -5.51 -21.65
CA VAL A 131 -9.64 -4.14 -21.66
C VAL A 131 -8.99 -3.83 -20.31
N THR A 132 -9.62 -4.21 -19.19
CA THR A 132 -9.04 -4.07 -17.85
C THR A 132 -7.68 -4.77 -17.73
N GLN A 133 -7.57 -6.00 -18.23
CA GLN A 133 -6.32 -6.76 -18.23
C GLN A 133 -5.25 -6.12 -19.12
N LEU A 134 -5.62 -5.59 -20.29
CA LEU A 134 -4.70 -4.88 -21.17
C LEU A 134 -4.15 -3.60 -20.52
N VAL A 135 -5.01 -2.81 -19.88
CA VAL A 135 -4.59 -1.59 -19.17
C VAL A 135 -3.68 -1.94 -18.00
N ALA A 136 -4.01 -2.98 -17.22
CA ALA A 136 -3.17 -3.45 -16.13
C ALA A 136 -1.79 -3.94 -16.63
N ALA A 137 -1.75 -4.71 -17.72
CA ALA A 137 -0.50 -5.16 -18.34
C ALA A 137 0.35 -3.99 -18.84
N ALA A 138 -0.28 -2.99 -19.47
CA ALA A 138 0.39 -1.76 -19.90
C ALA A 138 0.96 -0.97 -18.70
N ALA A 139 0.22 -0.88 -17.60
CA ALA A 139 0.68 -0.23 -16.37
C ALA A 139 1.90 -0.95 -15.76
N VAL A 140 1.88 -2.29 -15.68
CA VAL A 140 3.03 -3.08 -15.21
C VAL A 140 4.24 -2.89 -16.12
N ALA A 141 4.05 -2.90 -17.44
CA ALA A 141 5.14 -2.64 -18.39
C ALA A 141 5.73 -1.24 -18.22
N ALA A 142 4.90 -0.21 -18.01
CA ALA A 142 5.35 1.15 -17.75
C ALA A 142 6.13 1.25 -16.42
N LEU A 143 5.64 0.60 -15.36
CA LEU A 143 6.34 0.53 -14.07
C LEU A 143 7.67 -0.23 -14.19
N PHE A 144 7.75 -1.27 -15.02
CA PHE A 144 8.98 -1.98 -15.29
C PHE A 144 10.02 -1.07 -15.97
N VAL A 145 9.60 -0.28 -16.98
CA VAL A 145 10.47 0.71 -17.62
C VAL A 145 10.94 1.77 -16.63
N LEU A 146 10.04 2.25 -15.76
CA LEU A 146 10.37 3.24 -14.73
C LEU A 146 11.36 2.67 -13.69
N ALA A 147 11.16 1.42 -13.27
CA ALA A 147 12.08 0.71 -12.39
C ALA A 147 13.46 0.53 -13.04
N TRP A 148 13.50 0.23 -14.35
CA TRP A 148 14.74 0.13 -15.12
C TRP A 148 15.47 1.46 -15.26
N ALA A 149 14.74 2.58 -15.37
CA ALA A 149 15.31 3.93 -15.46
C ALA A 149 16.03 4.37 -14.17
N GLY A 150 15.76 3.71 -13.04
CA GLY A 150 16.51 3.84 -11.80
C GLY A 150 15.67 4.34 -10.61
N ALA A 151 16.08 3.91 -9.41
CA ALA A 151 15.39 4.21 -8.15
C ALA A 151 15.31 5.71 -7.82
N ASP A 152 16.26 6.51 -8.33
CA ASP A 152 16.26 7.96 -8.15
C ASP A 152 15.08 8.64 -8.85
N VAL A 153 14.61 8.10 -9.98
CA VAL A 153 13.43 8.63 -10.69
C VAL A 153 12.16 8.25 -9.93
N ALA A 154 12.06 7.00 -9.49
CA ALA A 154 10.92 6.50 -8.72
C ALA A 154 10.73 7.28 -7.41
N SER A 155 11.81 7.54 -6.67
CA SER A 155 11.77 8.30 -5.41
C SER A 155 11.41 9.78 -5.58
N ARG A 156 11.59 10.37 -6.77
CA ARG A 156 11.08 11.71 -7.07
C ARG A 156 9.62 11.67 -7.49
N PHE A 157 9.24 10.69 -8.30
CA PHE A 157 7.87 10.49 -8.77
C PHE A 157 6.90 10.25 -7.61
N GLN A 158 7.34 9.57 -6.53
CA GLN A 158 6.51 9.31 -5.35
C GLN A 158 5.89 10.59 -4.75
N PHE A 159 6.61 11.72 -4.76
CA PHE A 159 6.12 12.98 -4.19
C PHE A 159 4.96 13.56 -5.02
N VAL A 160 4.99 13.34 -6.33
CA VAL A 160 3.89 13.72 -7.23
C VAL A 160 2.66 12.87 -6.91
N VAL A 161 2.83 11.55 -6.79
CA VAL A 161 1.75 10.63 -6.42
C VAL A 161 1.15 11.01 -5.06
N MET A 162 1.99 11.33 -4.08
CA MET A 162 1.57 11.77 -2.76
C MET A 162 0.72 13.03 -2.81
N ALA A 163 1.11 14.03 -3.60
CA ALA A 163 0.35 15.26 -3.76
C ALA A 163 -1.06 14.99 -4.34
N PHE A 164 -1.16 14.17 -5.39
CA PHE A 164 -2.45 13.78 -5.95
C PHE A 164 -3.31 12.99 -4.97
N LEU A 165 -2.69 12.08 -4.21
CA LEU A 165 -3.39 11.29 -3.20
C LEU A 165 -3.99 12.17 -2.09
N PHE A 166 -3.22 13.12 -1.54
CA PHE A 166 -3.75 14.04 -0.54
C PHE A 166 -4.82 14.97 -1.11
N ALA A 167 -4.68 15.41 -2.36
CA ALA A 167 -5.73 16.18 -3.04
C ALA A 167 -7.02 15.35 -3.19
N ALA A 168 -6.91 14.07 -3.58
CA ALA A 168 -8.04 13.16 -3.69
C ALA A 168 -8.72 12.92 -2.33
N LEU A 169 -7.95 12.73 -1.26
CA LEU A 169 -8.48 12.63 0.11
C LEU A 169 -9.18 13.92 0.54
N GLY A 170 -8.59 15.08 0.26
CA GLY A 170 -9.22 16.37 0.54
C GLY A 170 -10.56 16.52 -0.17
N SER A 171 -10.62 16.16 -1.46
CA SER A 171 -11.86 16.14 -2.24
C SER A 171 -12.90 15.17 -1.66
N PHE A 172 -12.47 13.97 -1.27
CA PHE A 172 -13.34 12.97 -0.66
C PHE A 172 -13.98 13.46 0.64
N TYR A 173 -13.18 14.01 1.57
CA TYR A 173 -13.69 14.53 2.82
C TYR A 173 -14.60 15.74 2.62
N PHE A 174 -14.24 16.65 1.70
CA PHE A 174 -15.10 17.79 1.36
C PHE A 174 -16.47 17.35 0.83
N GLY A 175 -16.50 16.32 -0.03
CA GLY A 175 -17.75 15.70 -0.48
C GLY A 175 -18.55 15.07 0.67
N ALA A 176 -17.87 14.36 1.58
CA ALA A 176 -18.51 13.72 2.74
C ALA A 176 -19.18 14.72 3.68
N PHE A 177 -18.56 15.88 3.93
CA PHE A 177 -19.14 16.92 4.79
C PHE A 177 -20.40 17.58 4.19
N GLN A 178 -20.45 17.74 2.87
CA GLN A 178 -21.63 18.30 2.20
C GLN A 178 -22.77 17.28 2.06
N GLY A 179 -22.46 15.99 1.90
CA GLY A 179 -23.42 14.91 1.66
C GLY A 179 -23.86 14.13 2.91
N ALA A 180 -23.62 14.66 4.11
CA ALA A 180 -23.93 13.94 5.35
C ALA A 180 -25.45 13.86 5.59
N ASP A 181 -26.03 12.69 5.34
CA ASP A 181 -27.44 12.37 5.57
C ASP A 181 -27.59 11.37 6.73
N SER A 182 -28.40 11.74 7.73
CA SER A 182 -28.67 10.90 8.91
C SER A 182 -29.49 9.65 8.56
N ALA A 183 -30.31 9.67 7.51
CA ALA A 183 -31.07 8.50 7.06
C ALA A 183 -30.15 7.45 6.44
N ILE A 184 -29.19 7.88 5.61
CA ILE A 184 -28.17 6.99 5.02
C ILE A 184 -27.33 6.36 6.14
N LEU A 185 -26.89 7.17 7.11
CA LEU A 185 -26.13 6.68 8.25
C LEU A 185 -26.88 5.61 9.04
N GLN A 186 -28.16 5.84 9.37
CA GLN A 186 -28.98 4.87 10.10
C GLN A 186 -29.16 3.56 9.32
N SER A 187 -29.41 3.65 8.01
CA SER A 187 -29.55 2.48 7.15
C SER A 187 -28.24 1.69 6.98
N GLY A 188 -27.09 2.36 7.07
CA GLY A 188 -25.76 1.76 6.90
C GLY A 188 -25.15 1.20 8.18
N LEU A 189 -25.81 1.28 9.34
CA LEU A 189 -25.26 0.81 10.61
C LEU A 189 -25.09 -0.71 10.65
N SER A 190 -26.04 -1.45 10.07
CA SER A 190 -26.07 -2.91 10.05
C SER A 190 -25.88 -3.47 8.64
N ALA A 191 -25.42 -4.73 8.56
CA ALA A 191 -25.25 -5.43 7.30
C ALA A 191 -26.61 -5.70 6.62
N PRO A 192 -26.73 -5.50 5.29
CA PRO A 192 -27.94 -5.83 4.57
C PRO A 192 -28.21 -7.35 4.53
N PRO A 193 -29.46 -7.78 4.33
CA PRO A 193 -29.78 -9.18 4.10
C PRO A 193 -29.03 -9.72 2.86
N GLY A 194 -28.34 -10.86 3.00
CA GLY A 194 -27.52 -11.44 1.92
C GLY A 194 -26.08 -10.91 1.85
N ALA A 195 -25.64 -10.13 2.84
CA ALA A 195 -24.26 -9.69 2.97
C ALA A 195 -23.26 -10.85 2.98
N LEU A 196 -22.06 -10.59 2.44
CA LEU A 196 -20.93 -11.50 2.53
C LEU A 196 -20.54 -11.78 3.99
N GLY A 197 -20.01 -12.98 4.23
CA GLY A 197 -19.52 -13.37 5.54
C GLY A 197 -18.39 -12.47 6.04
N PHE A 198 -18.33 -12.28 7.37
CA PHE A 198 -17.35 -11.40 8.01
C PHE A 198 -15.91 -11.64 7.54
N TRP A 199 -15.47 -12.89 7.48
CA TRP A 199 -14.10 -13.25 7.07
C TRP A 199 -13.81 -13.00 5.60
N VAL A 200 -14.82 -13.08 4.74
CA VAL A 200 -14.67 -12.77 3.30
C VAL A 200 -14.44 -11.28 3.12
N VAL A 201 -15.23 -10.45 3.78
CA VAL A 201 -15.04 -9.00 3.76
C VAL A 201 -13.70 -8.61 4.39
N PHE A 202 -13.28 -9.30 5.46
CA PHE A 202 -11.97 -9.10 6.08
C PHE A 202 -10.84 -9.39 5.09
N ALA A 203 -10.90 -10.52 4.38
CA ALA A 203 -9.90 -10.89 3.39
C ALA A 203 -9.81 -9.90 2.22
N ILE A 204 -10.93 -9.29 1.81
CA ILE A 204 -10.95 -8.26 0.76
C ILE A 204 -10.30 -6.96 1.24
N PHE A 205 -10.50 -6.58 2.50
CA PHE A 205 -9.95 -5.34 3.07
C PHE A 205 -8.49 -5.48 3.51
N PHE A 206 -8.09 -6.65 4.01
CA PHE A 206 -6.80 -6.86 4.67
C PHE A 206 -5.57 -6.38 3.87
N PRO A 207 -5.50 -6.54 2.54
CA PRO A 207 -4.34 -6.03 1.79
C PRO A 207 -4.19 -4.50 1.83
N ALA A 208 -5.18 -3.74 2.30
CA ALA A 208 -5.08 -2.29 2.50
C ALA A 208 -4.08 -1.90 3.60
N VAL A 209 -3.88 -2.78 4.59
CA VAL A 209 -3.05 -2.47 5.77
C VAL A 209 -1.67 -3.13 5.73
N THR A 210 -1.37 -3.92 4.69
CA THR A 210 -0.14 -4.72 4.59
C THR A 210 1.03 -4.01 3.91
N GLY A 211 0.89 -2.71 3.57
CA GLY A 211 1.87 -1.96 2.78
C GLY A 211 3.17 -1.58 3.51
N PHE A 212 3.42 -2.03 4.74
CA PHE A 212 4.64 -1.66 5.45
C PHE A 212 5.84 -2.48 4.95
N THR A 213 6.82 -1.75 4.42
CA THR A 213 8.17 -2.21 4.07
C THR A 213 9.15 -1.22 4.67
#